data_AF-A0A1F8B905-F1
#
_entry.id   AF-A0A1F8B905-F1
#
_cell.length_a   1.000
_cell.length_b   1.000
_cell.length_c   1.000
_cell.angle_alpha   90.00
_cell.angle_beta   90.00
_cell.angle_gamma   90.00
#
_symmetry.space_group_name_H-M   'P 1'
#
loop_
_entity.id
_entity.type
_entity.pdbx_description
1 polymer ?
#
loop_
_entity_poly.entity_id
_entity_poly.type
_entity_poly.pdbx_seq_one_letter_code
_entity_poly.pdbx_strand_id
1 'polypeptide(L)'
;MFKDYHASKDDLEAIEQALSFVIRPKMRFVFSDISKIKNTKIISYDCKHIYVWGVNPIKLEHKIPHNLTIPDEWQSGWWSNIVSKEIEKLLPNETKKKNRFDIPIISGGLLTPFISLQKTKDILENPYITRESYLATIVHEFGHIYWDSFKLWWFSNKEKNINLLKAVKKLYQKKEVVPKIDLLFPQHREVSELYAFCAEYYASTLFWPDHQKSLDRFAEKRLNKLINDENKKDLGKEDSVLEPTRHPHDFAMVFGKLILNKYPHSWPTLLTRVSGLSIQL
;
A
#
# COMPACT_ATOMS: atom_id res chain seq x y z
N MET A 1 -28.65 3.48 7.94
CA MET A 1 -29.24 4.12 9.14
C MET A 1 -29.48 5.63 8.96
N PHE A 2 -28.77 6.31 8.04
CA PHE A 2 -28.65 7.78 8.05
C PHE A 2 -29.31 8.49 6.85
N LYS A 3 -30.51 8.10 6.42
CA LYS A 3 -31.07 8.52 5.11
C LYS A 3 -31.17 10.03 4.85
N ASP A 4 -31.18 10.87 5.89
CA ASP A 4 -31.24 12.34 5.79
C ASP A 4 -30.22 13.04 6.70
N TYR A 5 -29.13 12.35 7.04
CA TYR A 5 -28.14 12.88 7.96
C TYR A 5 -27.36 14.06 7.35
N HIS A 6 -27.09 15.05 8.18
CA HIS A 6 -26.27 16.22 7.86
C HIS A 6 -25.17 16.35 8.90
N ALA A 7 -23.96 16.67 8.44
CA ALA A 7 -22.83 16.90 9.31
C ALA A 7 -23.16 17.98 10.33
N SER A 8 -23.05 17.65 11.62
CA SER A 8 -23.10 18.64 12.68
C SER A 8 -21.78 19.41 12.74
N LYS A 9 -21.78 20.51 13.49
CA LYS A 9 -20.54 21.23 13.81
C LYS A 9 -19.52 20.32 14.49
N ASP A 10 -19.97 19.46 15.40
CA ASP A 10 -19.11 18.56 16.16
C ASP A 10 -18.40 17.53 15.26
N ASP A 11 -19.08 17.06 14.22
CA ASP A 11 -18.49 16.13 13.25
C ASP A 11 -17.35 16.77 12.45
N LEU A 12 -17.54 18.01 12.00
CA LEU A 12 -16.54 18.75 11.24
C LEU A 12 -15.35 19.14 12.13
N GLU A 13 -15.62 19.61 13.36
CA GLU A 13 -14.58 19.94 14.34
C GLU A 13 -13.76 18.72 14.76
N ALA A 14 -14.37 17.53 14.83
CA ALA A 14 -13.63 16.29 15.13
C ALA A 14 -12.57 15.99 14.05
N ILE A 15 -12.89 16.18 12.77
CA ILE A 15 -11.91 15.99 11.68
C ILE A 15 -10.77 17.00 11.82
N GLU A 16 -11.08 18.28 12.01
CA GLU A 16 -10.05 19.32 12.20
C GLU A 16 -9.18 19.04 13.43
N GLN A 17 -9.80 18.56 14.51
CA GLN A 17 -9.10 18.17 15.73
C GLN A 17 -8.16 16.98 15.47
N ALA A 18 -8.59 15.96 14.74
CA ALA A 18 -7.74 14.82 14.34
C ALA A 18 -6.54 15.28 13.51
N LEU A 19 -6.77 16.15 12.52
CA LEU A 19 -5.70 16.73 11.70
C LEU A 19 -4.71 17.54 12.55
N SER A 20 -5.21 18.26 13.56
CA SER A 20 -4.36 19.00 14.49
C SER A 20 -3.41 18.07 15.24
N PHE A 21 -3.87 16.87 15.63
CA PHE A 21 -3.02 15.88 16.30
C PHE A 21 -1.90 15.39 15.38
N VAL A 22 -2.19 15.08 14.12
CA VAL A 22 -1.21 14.61 13.13
C VAL A 22 -0.01 15.55 13.01
N ILE A 23 -0.26 16.87 13.01
CA ILE A 23 0.81 17.87 12.82
C ILE A 23 1.47 18.35 14.13
N ARG A 24 1.01 17.88 15.30
CA ARG A 24 1.57 18.32 16.60
C ARG A 24 3.04 17.93 16.73
N PRO A 25 3.87 18.74 17.43
CA PRO A 25 5.27 18.40 17.70
C PRO A 25 5.47 17.03 18.35
N LYS A 26 4.57 16.61 19.25
CA LYS A 26 4.63 15.28 19.88
C LYS A 26 4.50 14.12 18.88
N MET A 27 3.78 14.32 17.78
CA MET A 27 3.65 13.32 16.72
C MET A 27 4.88 13.24 15.81
N ARG A 28 5.89 14.11 15.96
CA ARG A 28 7.15 14.04 15.18
C ARG A 28 7.97 12.79 15.46
N PHE A 29 7.73 12.10 16.58
CA PHE A 29 8.29 10.77 16.80
C PHE A 29 7.77 9.76 15.76
N VAL A 30 6.46 9.80 15.45
CA VAL A 30 5.82 8.92 14.46
C VAL A 30 6.00 9.49 13.05
N PHE A 31 5.59 10.75 12.84
CA PHE A 31 5.65 11.48 11.58
C PHE A 31 6.83 12.47 11.55
N SER A 32 8.05 11.94 11.61
CA SER A 32 9.28 12.75 11.63
C SER A 32 9.40 13.70 10.44
N ASP A 33 9.06 13.24 9.23
CA ASP A 33 9.02 14.02 8.00
C ASP A 33 7.59 14.32 7.54
N ILE A 34 6.98 15.37 8.12
CA ILE A 34 5.63 15.83 7.75
C ILE A 34 5.50 16.16 6.25
N SER A 35 6.60 16.41 5.52
CA SER A 35 6.51 16.67 4.08
C SER A 35 5.89 15.52 3.28
N LYS A 36 5.92 14.31 3.84
CA LYS A 36 5.35 13.09 3.26
C LYS A 36 3.82 12.97 3.39
N ILE A 37 3.22 13.67 4.34
CA ILE A 37 1.77 13.61 4.61
C ILE A 37 1.07 14.96 4.54
N LYS A 38 1.82 16.05 4.38
CA LYS A 38 1.26 17.42 4.37
C LYS A 38 0.29 17.69 3.21
N ASN A 39 0.40 16.92 2.12
CA ASN A 39 -0.43 17.09 0.91
C ASN A 39 -1.66 16.16 0.92
N THR A 40 -1.81 15.31 1.93
CA THR A 40 -2.94 14.37 2.03
C THR A 40 -4.26 15.13 2.07
N LYS A 41 -5.27 14.62 1.36
CA LYS A 41 -6.65 15.12 1.42
C LYS A 41 -7.50 14.21 2.28
N ILE A 42 -8.28 14.83 3.17
CA ILE A 42 -9.28 14.12 3.96
C ILE A 42 -10.64 14.31 3.32
N ILE A 43 -11.37 13.22 3.15
CA ILE A 43 -12.67 13.22 2.48
C ILE A 43 -13.69 12.56 3.39
N SER A 44 -14.71 13.30 3.76
CA SER A 44 -15.86 12.77 4.49
C SER A 44 -17.14 13.27 3.85
N TYR A 45 -18.28 12.68 4.21
CA TYR A 45 -19.53 12.92 3.49
C TYR A 45 -20.74 12.70 4.38
N ASP A 46 -21.77 13.49 4.13
CA ASP A 46 -23.13 13.29 4.65
C ASP A 46 -24.10 13.02 3.49
N CYS A 47 -25.41 13.10 3.69
CA CYS A 47 -26.37 12.83 2.62
C CYS A 47 -26.46 13.92 1.55
N LYS A 48 -25.86 15.09 1.77
CA LYS A 48 -25.94 16.25 0.86
C LYS A 48 -24.59 16.73 0.37
N HIS A 49 -23.52 16.54 1.14
CA HIS A 49 -22.22 17.13 0.84
C HIS A 49 -21.07 16.14 1.04
N ILE A 50 -20.11 16.22 0.13
CA ILE A 50 -18.76 15.72 0.29
C ILE A 50 -17.90 16.89 0.78
N TYR A 51 -17.16 16.65 1.85
CA TYR A 51 -16.27 17.60 2.49
C TYR A 51 -14.83 17.19 2.21
N VAL A 52 -14.00 18.15 1.78
CA VAL A 52 -12.59 17.91 1.45
C VAL A 52 -11.73 18.86 2.29
N TRP A 53 -10.86 18.30 3.13
CA TRP A 53 -9.89 19.07 3.91
C TRP A 53 -8.48 18.94 3.36
N GLY A 54 -7.72 20.04 3.48
CA GLY A 54 -6.27 20.05 3.41
C GLY A 54 -5.65 19.93 4.80
N VAL A 55 -4.44 19.38 4.87
CA VAL A 55 -3.68 19.18 6.13
C VAL A 55 -2.73 20.35 6.42
N ASN A 56 -2.25 21.03 5.38
CA ASN A 56 -1.31 22.15 5.53
C ASN A 56 -1.64 23.32 4.57
N PRO A 57 -2.31 24.38 5.05
CA PRO A 57 -2.89 24.52 6.38
C PRO A 57 -4.07 23.55 6.60
N ILE A 58 -4.40 23.26 7.87
CA ILE A 58 -5.64 22.55 8.20
C ILE A 58 -6.81 23.47 7.85
N LYS A 59 -7.59 23.09 6.83
CA LYS A 59 -8.78 23.82 6.43
C LYS A 59 -9.73 22.94 5.63
N LEU A 60 -11.03 23.18 5.77
CA LEU A 60 -12.02 22.72 4.82
C LEU A 60 -11.83 23.51 3.51
N GLU A 61 -11.40 22.82 2.45
CA GLU A 61 -11.12 23.42 1.15
C GLU A 61 -12.36 23.44 0.27
N HIS A 62 -13.15 22.36 0.32
CA HIS A 62 -14.33 22.20 -0.51
C HIS A 62 -15.48 21.59 0.26
N LYS A 63 -16.70 22.07 -0.02
CA LYS A 63 -17.97 21.49 0.37
C LYS A 63 -18.81 21.30 -0.89
N ILE A 64 -18.90 20.05 -1.35
CA ILE A 64 -19.38 19.71 -2.69
C ILE A 64 -20.78 19.11 -2.55
N PRO A 65 -21.83 19.75 -3.08
CA PRO A 65 -23.17 19.17 -3.06
C PRO A 65 -23.23 17.91 -3.94
N HIS A 66 -23.98 16.90 -3.49
CA HIS A 66 -24.22 15.68 -4.26
C HIS A 66 -25.59 15.08 -4.00
N ASN A 67 -25.97 14.14 -4.86
CA ASN A 67 -27.20 13.37 -4.76
C ASN A 67 -26.95 11.87 -4.56
N LEU A 68 -25.72 11.48 -4.17
CA LEU A 68 -25.37 10.10 -3.87
C LEU A 68 -26.08 9.58 -2.62
N THR A 69 -26.54 8.34 -2.67
CA THR A 69 -26.92 7.59 -1.47
C THR A 69 -25.66 7.09 -0.79
N ILE A 70 -25.38 7.58 0.42
CA ILE A 70 -24.23 7.13 1.21
C ILE A 70 -24.61 5.86 2.00
N PRO A 71 -23.99 4.70 1.70
CA PRO A 71 -24.26 3.47 2.40
C PRO A 71 -23.53 3.43 3.76
N ASP A 72 -24.01 2.60 4.68
CA ASP A 72 -23.49 2.54 6.06
C ASP A 72 -22.05 1.99 6.05
N GLU A 73 -21.69 1.11 5.11
CA GLU A 73 -20.34 0.55 4.98
C GLU A 73 -19.29 1.65 4.80
N TRP A 74 -19.59 2.67 4.00
CA TRP A 74 -18.72 3.83 3.76
C TRP A 74 -18.56 4.70 5.02
N GLN A 75 -19.55 4.70 5.90
CA GLN A 75 -19.53 5.51 7.13
C GLN A 75 -18.95 4.77 8.34
N SER A 76 -18.81 3.44 8.24
CA SER A 76 -18.42 2.58 9.35
C SER A 76 -16.92 2.58 9.68
N GLY A 77 -16.10 3.29 8.90
CA GLY A 77 -14.64 3.21 8.94
C GLY A 77 -13.96 4.43 8.34
N TRP A 78 -12.63 4.37 8.35
CA TRP A 78 -11.73 5.25 7.61
C TRP A 78 -10.77 4.38 6.81
N TRP A 79 -10.31 4.89 5.67
CA TRP A 79 -9.42 4.17 4.76
C TRP A 79 -8.41 5.12 4.12
N SER A 80 -7.19 4.62 3.92
CA SER A 80 -6.08 5.22 3.17
C SER A 80 -6.28 5.14 1.65
N ASN A 81 -7.50 5.41 1.19
CA ASN A 81 -7.86 5.65 -0.19
C ASN A 81 -9.29 6.21 -0.27
N ILE A 82 -9.77 6.51 -1.47
CA ILE A 82 -11.21 6.74 -1.69
C ILE A 82 -11.98 5.42 -1.58
N VAL A 83 -13.01 5.37 -0.73
CA VAL A 83 -13.83 4.17 -0.54
C VAL A 83 -14.74 3.88 -1.75
N SER A 84 -15.06 4.91 -2.55
CA SER A 84 -15.99 4.82 -3.66
C SER A 84 -15.56 5.63 -4.87
N LYS A 85 -15.61 4.98 -6.05
CA LYS A 85 -15.42 5.62 -7.35
C LYS A 85 -16.49 6.68 -7.64
N GLU A 86 -17.67 6.59 -7.02
CA GLU A 86 -18.72 7.60 -7.21
C GLU A 86 -18.37 8.91 -6.51
N ILE A 87 -17.84 8.82 -5.29
CA ILE A 87 -17.31 9.99 -4.57
C ILE A 87 -16.14 10.58 -5.36
N GLU A 88 -15.22 9.73 -5.83
CA GLU A 88 -14.04 10.16 -6.61
C GLU A 88 -14.40 11.02 -7.83
N LYS A 89 -15.47 10.65 -8.56
CA LYS A 89 -15.94 11.40 -9.74
C LYS A 89 -16.36 12.84 -9.41
N LEU A 90 -16.86 13.07 -8.19
CA LEU A 90 -17.36 14.37 -7.73
C LEU A 90 -16.26 15.26 -7.17
N LEU A 91 -15.05 14.72 -6.93
CA LEU A 91 -13.95 15.51 -6.39
C LEU A 91 -13.42 16.55 -7.39
N PRO A 92 -12.78 17.62 -6.89
CA PRO A 92 -12.13 18.62 -7.75
C PRO A 92 -11.05 17.99 -8.65
N ASN A 93 -10.83 18.59 -9.81
CA ASN A 93 -9.83 18.13 -10.77
C ASN A 93 -8.43 18.06 -10.14
N GLU A 94 -8.09 18.99 -9.26
CA GLU A 94 -6.80 18.98 -8.56
C GLU A 94 -6.60 17.74 -7.69
N THR A 95 -7.67 17.16 -7.14
CA THR A 95 -7.62 15.97 -6.28
C THR A 95 -7.70 14.69 -7.12
N LYS A 96 -8.66 14.59 -8.04
CA LYS A 96 -8.94 13.32 -8.76
C LYS A 96 -7.94 12.94 -9.84
N LYS A 97 -7.25 13.92 -10.44
CA LYS A 97 -6.31 13.66 -11.56
C LYS A 97 -4.90 13.33 -11.07
N LYS A 98 -4.67 13.38 -9.76
CA LYS A 98 -3.37 13.12 -9.15
C LYS A 98 -3.30 11.68 -8.69
N ASN A 99 -2.11 11.09 -8.81
CA ASN A 99 -1.89 9.74 -8.30
C ASN A 99 -1.81 9.79 -6.76
N ARG A 100 -1.94 8.61 -6.14
CA ARG A 100 -1.88 8.44 -4.67
C ARG A 100 -0.59 8.95 -4.00
N PHE A 101 0.46 9.19 -4.78
CA PHE A 101 1.75 9.67 -4.26
C PHE A 101 1.85 11.20 -4.27
N ASP A 102 1.26 11.83 -5.28
CA ASP A 102 1.20 13.29 -5.38
C ASP A 102 0.20 13.88 -4.37
N ILE A 103 -0.99 13.27 -4.29
CA ILE A 103 -2.05 13.66 -3.37
C ILE A 103 -2.66 12.39 -2.76
N PRO A 104 -2.12 11.90 -1.64
CA PRO A 104 -2.74 10.80 -0.91
C PRO A 104 -4.14 11.19 -0.43
N ILE A 105 -5.04 10.22 -0.36
CA ILE A 105 -6.42 10.44 0.07
C ILE A 105 -6.69 9.53 1.25
N ILE A 106 -7.31 10.10 2.29
CA ILE A 106 -7.92 9.38 3.38
C ILE A 106 -9.41 9.70 3.32
N SER A 107 -10.27 8.67 3.32
CA SER A 107 -11.71 8.86 3.29
C SER A 107 -12.43 8.06 4.36
N GLY A 108 -13.58 8.55 4.85
CA GLY A 108 -14.33 7.86 5.89
C GLY A 108 -15.57 8.61 6.38
N GLY A 109 -16.29 7.99 7.30
CA GLY A 109 -17.50 8.54 7.89
C GLY A 109 -17.27 9.75 8.79
N LEU A 110 -18.32 10.55 8.98
CA LEU A 110 -18.37 11.58 10.02
C LEU A 110 -18.46 10.94 11.41
N LEU A 111 -18.10 11.69 12.45
CA LEU A 111 -18.01 11.21 13.84
C LEU A 111 -19.28 10.48 14.29
N THR A 112 -20.44 11.11 14.10
CA THR A 112 -21.73 10.58 14.55
C THR A 112 -22.11 9.29 13.83
N PRO A 113 -22.08 9.22 12.47
CA PRO A 113 -22.30 7.97 11.76
C PRO A 113 -21.32 6.86 12.14
N PHE A 114 -20.03 7.18 12.24
CA PHE A 114 -18.99 6.22 12.58
C PHE A 114 -19.27 5.58 13.94
N ILE A 115 -19.45 6.39 15.00
CA ILE A 115 -19.65 5.88 16.36
C ILE A 115 -20.95 5.06 16.44
N SER A 116 -22.03 5.57 15.85
CA SER A 116 -23.32 4.89 15.89
C SER A 116 -23.27 3.53 15.18
N LEU A 117 -22.59 3.43 14.03
CA LEU A 117 -22.40 2.15 13.33
C LEU A 117 -21.45 1.21 14.07
N GLN A 118 -20.43 1.73 14.73
CA GLN A 118 -19.54 0.91 15.55
C GLN A 118 -20.28 0.33 16.76
N LYS A 119 -21.20 1.08 17.37
CA LYS A 119 -22.05 0.60 18.46
C LYS A 119 -23.06 -0.48 18.03
N THR A 120 -23.43 -0.53 16.75
CA THR A 120 -24.30 -1.60 16.24
C THR A 120 -23.55 -2.89 15.93
N LYS A 121 -22.21 -2.87 15.90
CA LYS A 121 -21.42 -4.10 15.74
C LYS A 121 -21.43 -4.83 17.08
N ASP A 122 -21.95 -6.05 17.08
CA ASP A 122 -21.99 -6.94 18.26
C ASP A 122 -20.58 -7.50 18.55
N ILE A 123 -19.69 -6.61 18.96
CA ILE A 123 -18.29 -6.89 19.28
C ILE A 123 -18.09 -6.56 20.75
N LEU A 124 -17.78 -7.59 21.54
CA LEU A 124 -17.40 -7.42 22.94
C LEU A 124 -16.20 -6.47 23.04
N GLU A 125 -16.32 -5.44 23.89
CA GLU A 125 -15.27 -4.44 24.10
C GLU A 125 -14.82 -3.69 22.83
N ASN A 126 -15.75 -3.33 21.94
CA ASN A 126 -15.41 -2.56 20.73
C ASN A 126 -14.69 -1.22 21.06
N PRO A 127 -13.42 -1.03 20.68
CA PRO A 127 -12.67 0.19 21.00
C PRO A 127 -13.10 1.39 20.14
N TYR A 128 -13.88 1.20 19.08
CA TYR A 128 -14.20 2.22 18.08
C TYR A 128 -15.50 2.99 18.35
N ILE A 129 -15.99 3.00 19.60
CA ILE A 129 -17.30 3.58 19.96
C ILE A 129 -17.22 4.96 20.63
N THR A 130 -16.05 5.59 20.66
CA THR A 130 -15.82 6.89 21.32
C THR A 130 -15.29 7.93 20.35
N ARG A 131 -15.31 9.19 20.76
CA ARG A 131 -14.72 10.29 19.99
C ARG A 131 -13.21 10.09 19.83
N GLU A 132 -12.54 9.69 20.90
CA GLU A 132 -11.09 9.48 20.91
C GLU A 132 -10.67 8.40 19.90
N SER A 133 -11.44 7.31 19.81
CA SER A 133 -11.14 6.27 18.81
C SER A 133 -11.46 6.71 17.39
N TYR A 134 -12.48 7.54 17.17
CA TYR A 134 -12.69 8.20 15.87
C TYR A 134 -11.48 9.04 15.45
N LEU A 135 -10.99 9.91 16.34
CA LEU A 135 -9.81 10.76 16.09
C LEU A 135 -8.56 9.89 15.82
N ALA A 136 -8.37 8.84 16.63
CA ALA A 136 -7.25 7.92 16.47
C ALA A 136 -7.31 7.13 15.16
N THR A 137 -8.50 6.78 14.67
CA THR A 137 -8.66 6.08 13.38
C THR A 137 -8.24 6.97 12.22
N ILE A 138 -8.55 8.27 12.24
CA ILE A 138 -8.02 9.20 11.22
C ILE A 138 -6.48 9.25 11.28
N VAL A 139 -5.90 9.34 12.48
CA VAL A 139 -4.43 9.32 12.67
C VAL A 139 -3.82 7.99 12.21
N HIS A 140 -4.51 6.87 12.40
CA HIS A 140 -4.10 5.54 11.92
C HIS A 140 -3.94 5.51 10.39
N GLU A 141 -4.90 6.09 9.65
CA GLU A 141 -4.80 6.18 8.20
C GLU A 141 -3.62 7.05 7.74
N PHE A 142 -3.25 8.09 8.49
CA PHE A 142 -1.99 8.80 8.24
C PHE A 142 -0.76 7.91 8.46
N GLY A 143 -0.83 6.97 9.41
CA GLY A 143 0.17 5.92 9.57
C GLY A 143 0.35 5.12 8.29
N HIS A 144 -0.74 4.69 7.65
CA HIS A 144 -0.70 4.02 6.35
C HIS A 144 -0.09 4.90 5.25
N ILE A 145 -0.55 6.15 5.09
CA ILE A 145 0.02 7.06 4.07
C ILE A 145 1.51 7.31 4.31
N TYR A 146 1.90 7.54 5.56
CA TYR A 146 3.29 7.80 5.93
C TYR A 146 4.16 6.58 5.69
N TRP A 147 3.71 5.39 6.08
CA TRP A 147 4.38 4.13 5.78
C TRP A 147 4.52 3.91 4.27
N ASP A 148 3.44 4.12 3.52
CA ASP A 148 3.43 4.02 2.06
C ASP A 148 4.34 5.05 1.38
N SER A 149 4.62 6.18 2.03
CA SER A 149 5.60 7.17 1.57
C SER A 149 7.05 6.78 1.89
N PHE A 150 7.23 5.80 2.78
CA PHE A 150 8.50 5.17 3.13
C PHE A 150 8.68 3.83 2.45
N LYS A 151 8.09 3.61 1.30
CA LYS A 151 8.37 2.42 0.48
C LYS A 151 9.86 2.19 0.20
N LEU A 152 10.75 3.12 0.60
CA LEU A 152 12.22 3.07 0.83
C LEU A 152 12.84 1.72 1.29
N TRP A 153 12.07 0.77 1.83
CA TRP A 153 12.66 -0.39 2.51
C TRP A 153 12.62 -1.69 1.70
N TRP A 154 11.83 -1.76 0.63
CA TRP A 154 11.54 -3.02 -0.05
C TRP A 154 12.10 -3.06 -1.48
N PHE A 155 11.54 -2.25 -2.38
CA PHE A 155 11.97 -2.13 -3.79
C PHE A 155 11.93 -0.70 -4.29
N SER A 156 12.48 0.26 -3.56
CA SER A 156 12.34 1.70 -3.89
C SER A 156 13.67 2.40 -4.04
N ASN A 157 14.75 1.70 -3.73
CA ASN A 157 16.06 2.12 -4.16
C ASN A 157 16.24 1.64 -5.59
N LYS A 158 16.02 2.56 -6.54
CA LYS A 158 16.16 2.30 -7.98
C LYS A 158 17.49 1.63 -8.30
N GLU A 159 18.59 2.11 -7.73
CA GLU A 159 19.91 1.55 -7.98
C GLU A 159 20.01 0.10 -7.50
N LYS A 160 19.55 -0.20 -6.27
CA LYS A 160 19.49 -1.57 -5.74
C LYS A 160 18.60 -2.46 -6.62
N ASN A 161 17.43 -1.99 -7.04
CA ASN A 161 16.50 -2.75 -7.89
C ASN A 161 17.11 -3.05 -9.26
N ILE A 162 17.76 -2.07 -9.87
CA ILE A 162 18.43 -2.25 -11.17
C ILE A 162 19.60 -3.23 -11.04
N ASN A 163 20.40 -3.12 -9.99
CA ASN A 163 21.50 -4.05 -9.73
C ASN A 163 21.00 -5.47 -9.48
N LEU A 164 19.91 -5.61 -8.73
CA LEU A 164 19.20 -6.86 -8.49
C LEU A 164 18.71 -7.49 -9.80
N LEU A 165 17.93 -6.75 -10.59
CA LEU A 165 17.39 -7.21 -11.88
C LEU A 165 18.51 -7.64 -12.83
N LYS A 166 19.61 -6.88 -12.88
CA LYS A 166 20.81 -7.24 -13.67
C LYS A 166 21.47 -8.52 -13.16
N ALA A 167 21.57 -8.71 -11.85
CA ALA A 167 22.16 -9.91 -11.27
C ALA A 167 21.29 -11.15 -11.55
N VAL A 168 19.98 -11.06 -11.38
CA VAL A 168 19.06 -12.16 -11.73
C VAL A 168 19.12 -12.50 -13.21
N LYS A 169 19.20 -11.49 -14.09
CA LYS A 169 19.39 -11.73 -15.53
C LYS A 169 20.65 -12.57 -15.79
N LYS A 170 21.76 -12.30 -15.10
CA LYS A 170 22.98 -13.10 -15.22
C LYS A 170 22.78 -14.55 -14.75
N LEU A 171 21.98 -14.78 -13.69
CA LEU A 171 21.64 -16.14 -13.24
C LEU A 171 20.85 -16.93 -14.29
N TYR A 172 19.90 -16.30 -14.99
CA TYR A 172 19.19 -16.93 -16.11
C TYR A 172 20.12 -17.21 -17.31
N GLN A 173 21.16 -16.40 -17.49
CA GLN A 173 22.22 -16.63 -18.49
C GLN A 173 23.28 -17.65 -18.04
N LYS A 174 23.07 -18.34 -16.90
CA LYS A 174 24.02 -19.30 -16.31
C LYS A 174 25.41 -18.70 -16.01
N LYS A 175 25.47 -17.41 -15.69
CA LYS A 175 26.69 -16.73 -15.24
C LYS A 175 26.72 -16.70 -13.71
N GLU A 176 27.87 -17.01 -13.12
CA GLU A 176 28.05 -16.93 -11.67
C GLU A 176 28.08 -15.47 -11.20
N VAL A 177 26.94 -14.99 -10.73
CA VAL A 177 26.83 -13.75 -9.97
C VAL A 177 25.79 -13.98 -8.88
N VAL A 178 26.24 -14.11 -7.63
CA VAL A 178 25.35 -14.16 -6.48
C VAL A 178 25.44 -12.81 -5.76
N PRO A 179 24.51 -11.88 -6.01
CA PRO A 179 24.46 -10.65 -5.24
C PRO A 179 24.14 -10.98 -3.78
N LYS A 180 24.81 -10.26 -2.86
CA LYS A 180 24.39 -10.23 -1.47
C LYS A 180 23.10 -9.39 -1.39
N ILE A 181 22.00 -10.00 -0.98
CA ILE A 181 20.70 -9.35 -0.85
C ILE A 181 20.12 -9.81 0.46
N ASP A 182 19.65 -8.89 1.31
CA ASP A 182 18.82 -9.24 2.47
C ASP A 182 17.38 -9.42 1.99
N LEU A 183 16.82 -10.61 2.23
CA LEU A 183 15.46 -10.94 1.84
C LEU A 183 14.57 -10.86 3.07
N LEU A 184 13.65 -9.89 3.07
CA LEU A 184 12.56 -9.76 4.02
C LEU A 184 11.24 -10.03 3.30
N PHE A 185 10.39 -10.89 3.88
CA PHE A 185 9.05 -11.18 3.38
C PHE A 185 8.02 -10.95 4.53
N PRO A 186 7.07 -10.00 4.42
CA PRO A 186 6.31 -9.41 5.50
C PRO A 186 4.86 -9.87 5.43
N GLN A 187 4.40 -10.42 4.29
CA GLN A 187 3.08 -10.99 4.17
C GLN A 187 3.07 -12.33 3.45
N HIS A 188 2.04 -13.10 3.78
CA HIS A 188 1.83 -14.48 3.35
C HIS A 188 1.59 -14.60 1.84
N ARG A 189 0.95 -13.58 1.25
CA ARG A 189 0.55 -13.62 -0.17
C ARG A 189 1.76 -13.57 -1.10
N GLU A 190 2.76 -12.75 -0.77
CA GLU A 190 4.00 -12.65 -1.55
C GLU A 190 4.82 -13.93 -1.47
N VAL A 191 4.85 -14.56 -0.29
CA VAL A 191 5.52 -15.85 -0.08
C VAL A 191 4.82 -16.97 -0.86
N SER A 192 3.49 -16.93 -0.98
CA SER A 192 2.73 -17.93 -1.75
C SER A 192 3.11 -17.94 -3.24
N GLU A 193 3.12 -16.77 -3.91
CA GLU A 193 3.50 -16.66 -5.32
C GLU A 193 4.97 -17.03 -5.54
N LEU A 194 5.84 -16.63 -4.61
CA LEU A 194 7.24 -17.01 -4.61
C LEU A 194 7.44 -18.53 -4.51
N TYR A 195 6.70 -19.18 -3.62
CA TYR A 195 6.73 -20.64 -3.46
C TYR A 195 6.22 -21.34 -4.72
N ALA A 196 5.13 -20.85 -5.31
CA ALA A 196 4.56 -21.39 -6.55
C ALA A 196 5.56 -21.31 -7.71
N PHE A 197 6.22 -20.17 -7.90
CA PHE A 197 7.28 -20.02 -8.90
C PHE A 197 8.45 -20.98 -8.63
N CYS A 198 8.91 -21.09 -7.38
CA CYS A 198 10.00 -22.01 -7.02
C CYS A 198 9.64 -23.46 -7.34
N ALA A 199 8.41 -23.87 -7.02
CA ALA A 199 7.90 -25.21 -7.31
C ALA A 199 7.83 -25.47 -8.83
N GLU A 200 7.25 -24.54 -9.60
CA GLU A 200 7.15 -24.65 -11.07
C GLU A 200 8.53 -24.76 -11.72
N TYR A 201 9.43 -23.85 -11.36
CA TYR A 201 10.77 -23.81 -11.94
C TYR A 201 11.57 -25.06 -11.56
N TYR A 202 11.52 -25.48 -10.29
CA TYR A 202 12.20 -26.70 -9.83
C TYR A 202 11.64 -27.96 -10.52
N ALA A 203 10.32 -28.12 -10.60
CA ALA A 203 9.71 -29.23 -11.33
C ALA A 203 10.11 -29.22 -12.82
N SER A 204 10.15 -28.04 -13.45
CA SER A 204 10.61 -27.89 -14.83
C SER A 204 12.07 -28.32 -15.01
N THR A 205 12.94 -28.05 -14.04
CA THR A 205 14.34 -28.52 -14.10
C THR A 205 14.46 -30.05 -14.03
N LEU A 206 13.57 -30.72 -13.30
CA LEU A 206 13.62 -32.16 -13.10
C LEU A 206 12.91 -32.94 -14.22
N PHE A 207 11.72 -32.48 -14.61
CA PHE A 207 10.79 -33.27 -15.43
C PHE A 207 10.61 -32.71 -16.85
N TRP A 208 10.79 -31.40 -17.05
CA TRP A 208 10.52 -30.74 -18.34
C TRP A 208 11.63 -29.75 -18.77
N PRO A 209 12.82 -30.23 -19.12
CA PRO A 209 13.96 -29.35 -19.44
C PRO A 209 13.71 -28.34 -20.58
N ASP A 210 12.89 -28.71 -21.57
CA ASP A 210 12.53 -27.78 -22.65
C ASP A 210 11.55 -26.69 -22.20
N HIS A 211 10.69 -26.99 -21.22
CA HIS A 211 9.88 -25.98 -20.53
C HIS A 211 10.80 -25.03 -19.74
N GLN A 212 11.76 -25.57 -18.99
CA GLN A 212 12.74 -24.76 -18.26
C GLN A 212 13.53 -23.81 -19.17
N LYS A 213 14.02 -24.27 -20.33
CA LYS A 213 14.67 -23.39 -21.32
C LYS A 213 13.73 -22.29 -21.83
N SER A 214 12.44 -22.58 -21.94
CA SER A 214 11.44 -21.61 -22.37
C SER A 214 11.16 -20.56 -21.28
N LEU A 215 11.08 -20.97 -20.02
CA LEU A 215 11.02 -20.08 -18.85
C LEU A 215 12.25 -19.16 -18.78
N ASP A 216 13.46 -19.69 -18.99
CA ASP A 216 14.69 -18.88 -19.00
C ASP A 216 14.66 -17.79 -20.08
N ARG A 217 14.28 -18.15 -21.32
CA ARG A 217 14.17 -17.19 -22.43
C ARG A 217 13.09 -16.13 -22.17
N PHE A 218 11.97 -16.54 -21.60
CA PHE A 218 10.91 -15.62 -21.21
C PHE A 218 11.42 -14.65 -20.13
N ALA A 219 12.03 -15.17 -19.08
CA ALA A 219 12.55 -14.38 -17.97
C ALA A 219 13.61 -13.38 -18.43
N GLU A 220 14.54 -13.77 -19.31
CA GLU A 220 15.55 -12.87 -19.85
C GLU A 220 14.92 -11.69 -20.61
N LYS A 221 13.96 -11.96 -21.50
CA LYS A 221 13.23 -10.90 -22.23
C LYS A 221 12.47 -10.00 -21.28
N ARG A 222 11.81 -10.60 -20.28
CA ARG A 222 11.06 -9.86 -19.26
C ARG A 222 11.98 -8.95 -18.44
N LEU A 223 13.12 -9.46 -17.97
CA LEU A 223 14.10 -8.69 -17.19
C LEU A 223 14.65 -7.49 -17.96
N ASN A 224 14.87 -7.60 -19.28
CA ASN A 224 15.26 -6.44 -20.10
C ASN A 224 14.20 -5.33 -20.06
N LYS A 225 12.93 -5.72 -20.17
CA LYS A 225 11.81 -4.78 -20.06
C LYS A 225 11.74 -4.17 -18.66
N LEU A 226 11.79 -4.99 -17.61
CA LEU A 226 11.73 -4.53 -16.22
C LEU A 226 12.86 -3.54 -15.90
N ILE A 227 14.10 -3.80 -16.35
CA ILE A 227 15.24 -2.88 -16.18
C ILE A 227 14.98 -1.54 -16.88
N ASN A 228 14.48 -1.56 -18.10
CA ASN A 228 14.16 -0.34 -18.85
C ASN A 228 13.03 0.47 -18.20
N ASP A 229 11.97 -0.22 -17.77
CA ASP A 229 10.81 0.40 -17.13
C ASP A 229 11.20 1.00 -15.77
N GLU A 230 11.96 0.28 -14.95
CA GLU A 230 12.45 0.75 -13.64
C GLU A 230 13.38 1.97 -13.75
N ASN A 231 14.24 2.02 -14.77
CA ASN A 231 15.09 3.19 -15.03
C ASN A 231 14.26 4.46 -15.29
N LYS A 232 13.14 4.32 -15.99
CA LYS A 232 12.26 5.43 -16.40
C LYS A 232 11.33 5.92 -15.29
N LYS A 233 10.98 5.07 -14.32
CA LYS A 233 10.05 5.41 -13.23
C LYS A 233 10.64 6.42 -12.23
N ASP A 234 9.82 7.32 -11.71
CA ASP A 234 10.14 8.06 -10.49
C ASP A 234 9.60 7.28 -9.29
N LEU A 235 10.48 6.59 -8.55
CA LEU A 235 10.08 5.76 -7.41
C LEU A 235 9.57 6.59 -6.20
N GLY A 236 9.65 7.92 -6.26
CA GLY A 236 8.94 8.80 -5.33
C GLY A 236 7.46 8.99 -5.69
N LYS A 237 7.03 8.60 -6.90
CA LYS A 237 5.69 8.86 -7.46
C LYS A 237 5.04 7.66 -8.13
N GLU A 238 5.74 6.53 -8.24
CA GLU A 238 5.28 5.31 -8.85
C GLU A 238 5.88 4.09 -8.13
N ASP A 239 5.16 2.97 -8.09
CA ASP A 239 5.71 1.75 -7.51
C ASP A 239 6.75 1.12 -8.45
N SER A 240 7.75 0.46 -7.86
CA SER A 240 8.74 -0.32 -8.61
C SER A 240 8.11 -1.44 -9.41
N VAL A 241 8.79 -1.86 -10.47
CA VAL A 241 8.46 -3.08 -11.21
C VAL A 241 8.55 -4.36 -10.36
N LEU A 242 9.13 -4.28 -9.16
CA LEU A 242 9.23 -5.37 -8.19
C LEU A 242 8.21 -5.29 -7.05
N GLU A 243 7.26 -4.34 -7.08
CA GLU A 243 6.21 -4.21 -6.06
C GLU A 243 5.33 -5.45 -6.02
N PRO A 244 5.42 -6.31 -4.99
CA PRO A 244 4.84 -7.65 -5.04
C PRO A 244 3.31 -7.64 -4.98
N THR A 245 2.69 -6.59 -4.43
CA THR A 245 1.22 -6.46 -4.43
C THR A 245 0.66 -6.11 -5.81
N ARG A 246 1.48 -5.52 -6.70
CA ARG A 246 1.07 -5.12 -8.06
C ARG A 246 1.64 -6.03 -9.15
N HIS A 247 2.83 -6.56 -8.93
CA HIS A 247 3.60 -7.35 -9.89
C HIS A 247 4.07 -8.68 -9.26
N PRO A 248 3.15 -9.51 -8.72
CA PRO A 248 3.51 -10.70 -7.95
C PRO A 248 4.34 -11.70 -8.75
N HIS A 249 4.04 -11.92 -10.03
CA HIS A 249 4.80 -12.85 -10.87
C HIS A 249 6.20 -12.33 -11.24
N ASP A 250 6.36 -11.03 -11.48
CA ASP A 250 7.69 -10.43 -11.75
C ASP A 250 8.57 -10.51 -10.50
N PHE A 251 7.97 -10.21 -9.34
CA PHE A 251 8.60 -10.39 -8.05
C PHE A 251 9.02 -11.85 -7.83
N ALA A 252 8.10 -12.80 -7.98
CA ALA A 252 8.36 -14.23 -7.77
C ALA A 252 9.44 -14.76 -8.73
N MET A 253 9.42 -14.34 -10.00
CA MET A 253 10.45 -14.68 -10.99
C MET A 253 11.84 -14.20 -10.56
N VAL A 254 11.94 -12.97 -10.04
CA VAL A 254 13.21 -12.37 -9.61
C VAL A 254 13.73 -13.03 -8.33
N PHE A 255 12.90 -13.04 -7.29
CA PHE A 255 13.28 -13.54 -5.96
C PHE A 255 13.36 -15.06 -5.91
N GLY A 256 12.50 -15.76 -6.64
CA GLY A 256 12.50 -17.22 -6.69
C GLY A 256 13.76 -17.75 -7.37
N LYS A 257 14.20 -17.11 -8.46
CA LYS A 257 15.47 -17.49 -9.10
C LYS A 257 16.67 -17.32 -8.17
N LEU A 258 16.69 -16.26 -7.37
CA LEU A 258 17.73 -16.02 -6.36
C LEU A 258 17.72 -17.10 -5.28
N ILE A 259 16.54 -17.42 -4.75
CA ILE A 259 16.37 -18.43 -3.72
C ILE A 259 16.78 -19.80 -4.25
N LEU A 260 16.31 -20.23 -5.42
CA LEU A 260 16.67 -21.52 -6.00
C LEU A 260 18.17 -21.64 -6.27
N ASN A 261 18.83 -20.53 -6.65
CA ASN A 261 20.27 -20.53 -6.87
C ASN A 261 21.07 -20.57 -5.56
N LYS A 262 20.62 -19.88 -4.52
CA LYS A 262 21.34 -19.79 -3.22
C LYS A 262 21.03 -20.97 -2.29
N TYR A 263 19.82 -21.52 -2.38
CA TYR A 263 19.27 -22.57 -1.50
C TYR A 263 18.65 -23.73 -2.29
N PRO A 264 19.39 -24.35 -3.22
CA PRO A 264 18.84 -25.36 -4.13
C PRO A 264 18.17 -26.55 -3.41
N HIS A 265 18.58 -26.85 -2.17
CA HIS A 265 18.10 -28.00 -1.41
C HIS A 265 17.32 -27.65 -0.14
N SER A 266 17.17 -26.36 0.18
CA SER A 266 16.55 -25.92 1.43
C SER A 266 15.51 -24.82 1.25
N TRP A 267 15.25 -24.38 0.02
CA TRP A 267 14.25 -23.35 -0.27
C TRP A 267 12.84 -23.66 0.25
N PRO A 268 12.31 -24.91 0.26
CA PRO A 268 10.96 -25.15 0.78
C PRO A 268 10.90 -24.86 2.28
N THR A 269 11.90 -25.35 3.02
CA THR A 269 12.04 -25.09 4.47
C THR A 269 12.27 -23.61 4.75
N LEU A 270 13.03 -22.92 3.89
CA LEU A 270 13.26 -21.49 4.02
C LEU A 270 11.95 -20.70 3.94
N LEU A 271 11.13 -20.97 2.92
CA LEU A 271 9.89 -20.22 2.66
C LEU A 271 8.72 -20.61 3.58
N THR A 272 8.82 -21.74 4.27
CA THR A 272 7.77 -22.24 5.19
C THR A 272 8.05 -21.97 6.67
N ARG A 273 9.21 -21.41 7.02
CA ARG A 273 9.52 -21.03 8.41
C ARG A 273 8.68 -19.84 8.85
N VAL A 274 7.94 -20.02 9.95
CA VAL A 274 6.97 -19.07 10.52
C VAL A 274 7.63 -17.89 11.28
N SER A 275 8.93 -17.96 11.57
CA SER A 275 9.67 -16.82 12.12
C SER A 275 9.92 -15.81 11.00
N GLY A 276 9.34 -14.60 11.13
CA GLY A 276 9.48 -13.51 10.17
C GLY A 276 10.85 -13.52 9.52
N LEU A 277 10.88 -13.63 8.20
CA LEU A 277 12.06 -13.87 7.38
C LEU A 277 13.02 -12.68 7.44
N SER A 278 13.65 -12.46 8.60
CA SER A 278 14.90 -11.73 8.73
C SER A 278 16.00 -12.73 8.39
N ILE A 279 16.16 -13.04 7.11
CA ILE A 279 17.36 -13.74 6.68
C ILE A 279 18.44 -12.68 6.57
N GLN A 280 19.27 -12.54 7.61
CA GLN A 280 20.55 -11.84 7.48
C GLN A 280 21.39 -12.64 6.48
N LEU A 281 21.69 -12.04 5.34
CA LEU A 281 22.40 -12.67 4.23
C LEU A 281 23.82 -12.16 4.10
#